data_AF-A0A135UVA9-F1
#
_entry.id   AF-A0A135UVA9-F1
#
_cell.length_a   1.000
_cell.length_b   1.000
_cell.length_c   1.000
_cell.angle_alpha   90.00
_cell.angle_beta   90.00
_cell.angle_gamma   90.00
#
_symmetry.space_group_name_H-M   'P 1'
#
loop_
_entity.id
_entity.type
_entity.pdbx_description
1 polymer ?
#
loop_
_entity_poly.entity_id
_entity_poly.type
_entity_poly.pdbx_seq_one_letter_code
_entity_poly.pdbx_strand_id
1 'polypeptide(L)'
;MAENDNLRTASLYINNQLLSRGLLRDGQTINFADPDDNSGGAEATMGKIMSIVNDLILRRDVRLPSFPSYVAFGKKKKKKKKKKKKKDSPY
;
A
#
# COMPACT_ATOMS: atom_id res chain seq x y z
N MET A 1 5.51 33.14 18.00
CA MET A 1 5.13 33.32 16.57
C MET A 1 5.65 32.18 15.69
N ALA A 2 6.89 31.71 15.85
CA ALA A 2 7.47 30.63 15.02
C ALA A 2 6.71 29.30 15.00
N GLU A 3 6.05 28.91 16.09
CA GLU A 3 5.37 27.61 16.16
C GLU A 3 4.15 27.52 15.22
N ASN A 4 3.44 28.63 15.00
CA ASN A 4 2.30 28.66 14.09
C ASN A 4 2.75 28.56 12.62
N ASP A 5 3.87 29.20 12.27
CA ASP A 5 4.47 29.10 10.93
C ASP A 5 5.02 27.69 10.66
N ASN A 6 5.59 27.05 11.68
CA ASN A 6 6.04 25.65 11.60
C ASN A 6 4.87 24.70 11.35
N LEU A 7 3.74 24.90 12.04
CA LEU A 7 2.53 24.09 11.87
C LEU A 7 1.89 24.28 10.49
N ARG A 8 1.83 25.52 9.99
CA ARG A 8 1.34 25.82 8.63
C ARG A 8 2.24 25.19 7.57
N THR A 9 3.56 25.24 7.76
CA THR A 9 4.53 24.62 6.84
C THR A 9 4.42 23.10 6.86
N ALA A 10 4.27 22.49 8.03
CA ALA A 10 4.05 21.04 8.17
C ALA A 10 2.74 20.61 7.53
N SER A 11 1.66 21.37 7.73
CA SER A 11 0.35 21.16 7.10
C SER A 11 0.47 21.13 5.57
N LEU A 12 1.14 22.14 4.99
CA LEU A 12 1.39 22.19 3.55
C LEU A 12 2.22 21.00 3.06
N TYR A 13 3.28 20.64 3.79
CA TYR A 13 4.12 19.50 3.45
C TYR A 13 3.34 18.18 3.44
N ILE A 14 2.50 17.94 4.44
CA ILE A 14 1.65 16.74 4.52
C ILE A 14 0.67 16.72 3.34
N ASN A 15 0.01 17.84 3.02
CA ASN A 15 -0.88 17.93 1.87
C ASN A 15 -0.16 17.56 0.56
N ASN A 16 1.04 18.08 0.34
CA ASN A 16 1.83 17.75 -0.85
C ASN A 16 2.20 16.25 -0.92
N GLN A 17 2.49 15.61 0.21
CA GLN A 17 2.70 14.16 0.26
C GLN A 17 1.44 13.36 -0.08
N LEU A 18 0.28 13.78 0.43
CA LEU A 18 -1.00 13.13 0.17
C LEU A 18 -1.43 13.30 -1.30
N LEU A 19 -1.17 14.47 -1.89
CA LEU A 19 -1.41 14.77 -3.30
C LEU A 19 -0.56 13.88 -4.19
N SER A 20 0.74 13.80 -3.91
CA SER A 20 1.70 12.98 -4.67
C SER A 20 1.36 11.49 -4.64
N ARG A 21 0.62 11.05 -3.61
CA ARG A 21 0.14 9.67 -3.46
C ARG A 21 -1.25 9.46 -4.04
N GLY A 22 -1.92 10.49 -4.54
CA GLY A 22 -3.31 10.42 -5.04
C GLY A 22 -4.31 10.02 -3.96
N LEU A 23 -4.06 10.43 -2.70
CA LEU A 23 -4.94 10.16 -1.54
C LEU A 23 -5.94 11.29 -1.28
N LEU A 24 -5.72 12.44 -1.91
CA LEU A 24 -6.65 13.57 -1.91
C LEU A 24 -7.59 13.42 -3.12
N ARG A 25 -8.85 13.07 -2.87
CA ARG A 25 -9.85 12.82 -3.92
C ARG A 25 -10.36 14.08 -4.61
N ASP A 26 -10.45 15.19 -3.88
CA ASP A 26 -11.17 16.39 -4.34
C ASP A 26 -10.27 17.63 -4.49
N GLY A 27 -8.94 17.47 -4.37
CA GLY A 27 -7.99 18.59 -4.35
C GLY A 27 -8.12 19.51 -3.13
N GLN A 28 -9.05 19.24 -2.21
CA GLN A 28 -9.24 20.00 -0.97
C GLN A 28 -8.12 19.70 0.02
N THR A 29 -7.17 20.62 0.14
CA THR A 29 -6.13 20.59 1.17
C THR A 29 -6.73 20.61 2.56
N ILE A 30 -6.16 19.84 3.47
CA ILE A 30 -6.57 19.84 4.88
C ILE A 30 -5.68 20.81 5.64
N ASN A 31 -6.29 21.77 6.34
CA ASN A 31 -5.53 22.59 7.26
C ASN A 31 -5.28 21.79 8.56
N PHE A 32 -4.09 21.21 8.68
CA PHE A 32 -3.68 20.49 9.90
C PHE A 32 -3.31 21.43 11.05
N ALA A 33 -3.07 22.72 10.78
CA ALA A 33 -2.73 23.70 11.80
C ALA A 33 -3.98 24.26 12.50
N ASP A 34 -5.09 24.36 11.76
CA ASP A 34 -6.38 24.77 12.29
C ASP A 34 -7.50 23.89 11.69
N PRO A 35 -7.94 22.84 12.41
CA PRO A 35 -8.92 21.90 11.90
C PRO A 35 -10.35 22.45 11.91
N ASP A 36 -10.61 23.55 12.62
CA ASP A 36 -11.94 24.16 12.78
C ASP A 36 -12.29 25.13 11.64
N ASP A 37 -11.27 25.75 11.03
CA ASP A 37 -11.37 26.64 9.86
C ASP A 37 -11.96 25.99 8.58
N ASN A 38 -12.16 24.67 8.59
CA ASN A 38 -12.73 23.95 7.44
C ASN A 38 -14.27 24.04 7.44
N SER A 39 -14.92 23.99 6.26
CA SER A 39 -16.37 24.21 6.09
C SER A 39 -17.33 23.23 6.81
N GLY A 40 -16.81 22.30 7.62
CA GLY A 40 -17.59 21.42 8.49
C GLY A 40 -16.99 21.28 9.90
N GLY A 41 -16.16 22.24 10.30
CA GLY A 41 -15.47 22.25 11.59
C GLY A 41 -14.47 21.10 11.76
N ALA A 42 -14.00 20.95 13.00
CA ALA A 42 -13.03 19.92 13.36
C ALA A 42 -13.52 18.48 13.07
N GLU A 43 -14.82 18.19 13.22
CA GLU A 43 -15.38 16.85 12.99
C GLU A 43 -15.27 16.42 11.52
N ALA A 44 -15.63 17.31 10.58
CA ALA A 44 -15.50 17.03 9.16
C ALA A 44 -14.04 16.86 8.75
N THR A 45 -13.15 17.69 9.30
CA THR A 45 -11.69 17.55 9.11
C THR A 45 -11.20 16.19 9.61
N MET A 46 -11.65 15.75 10.79
CA MET A 46 -11.27 14.46 11.36
C MET A 46 -11.79 13.29 10.51
N GLY A 47 -13.02 13.38 9.97
CA GLY A 47 -13.56 12.39 9.04
C GLY A 47 -12.72 12.23 7.77
N LYS A 48 -12.22 13.35 7.22
CA LYS A 48 -11.28 13.34 6.08
C LYS A 48 -9.95 12.68 6.46
N ILE A 49 -9.40 13.00 7.63
CA ILE A 49 -8.16 12.38 8.14
C ILE A 49 -8.34 10.87 8.28
N MET A 50 -9.44 10.41 8.88
CA MET A 50 -9.74 8.98 9.02
C MET A 50 -9.82 8.27 7.66
N SER A 51 -10.43 8.90 6.66
CA SER A 51 -10.50 8.35 5.30
C SER A 51 -9.12 8.22 4.65
N ILE A 52 -8.25 9.24 4.82
CA ILE A 52 -6.87 9.21 4.33
C ILE A 52 -6.06 8.11 5.01
N VAL A 53 -6.19 7.96 6.33
CA VAL A 53 -5.52 6.91 7.11
C VAL A 53 -5.97 5.53 6.64
N ASN A 54 -7.27 5.33 6.43
CA ASN A 54 -7.81 4.10 5.86
C ASN A 54 -7.20 3.80 4.48
N ASP A 55 -7.17 4.78 3.58
CA ASP A 55 -6.60 4.59 2.24
C ASP A 55 -5.08 4.31 2.29
N LEU A 56 -4.34 4.90 3.24
CA LEU A 56 -2.93 4.61 3.47
C LEU A 56 -2.70 3.17 3.93
N ILE A 57 -3.55 2.65 4.82
CA ILE A 57 -3.50 1.27 5.29
C ILE A 57 -3.80 0.33 4.12
N LEU A 58 -4.91 0.55 3.42
CA LEU A 58 -5.32 -0.29 2.29
C LEU A 58 -4.26 -0.30 1.18
N ARG A 59 -3.73 0.85 0.76
CA ARG A 59 -2.69 0.91 -0.29
C ARG A 59 -1.35 0.31 0.14
N ARG A 60 -1.03 0.32 1.43
CA ARG A 60 0.20 -0.29 1.95
C ARG A 60 0.05 -1.80 2.09
N ASP A 61 -1.12 -2.28 2.48
CA ASP A 61 -1.43 -3.70 2.62
C ASP A 61 -1.44 -4.42 1.26
N VAL A 62 -1.89 -3.73 0.20
CA VAL A 62 -1.81 -4.24 -1.19
C VAL A 62 -0.37 -4.29 -1.72
N ARG A 63 0.61 -3.65 -1.03
CA ARG A 63 2.02 -3.66 -1.42
C ARG A 63 2.81 -4.83 -0.83
N LEU A 64 2.16 -5.77 -0.14
CA LEU A 64 2.69 -7.12 -0.10
C LEU A 64 2.25 -7.80 -1.40
N PRO A 65 3.19 -8.14 -2.31
CA PRO A 65 2.80 -9.01 -3.41
C PRO A 65 2.26 -10.28 -2.77
N SER A 66 0.97 -10.58 -3.00
CA SER A 66 0.50 -11.95 -2.97
C SER A 66 1.49 -12.71 -3.85
N PHE A 67 2.34 -13.51 -3.21
CA PHE A 67 3.56 -14.09 -3.77
C PHE A 67 3.40 -14.38 -5.27
N PRO A 68 4.20 -13.78 -6.17
CA PRO A 68 4.24 -14.27 -7.54
C PRO A 68 4.72 -15.71 -7.42
N SER A 69 3.89 -16.64 -7.91
CA SER A 69 4.07 -18.08 -7.87
C SER A 69 5.26 -18.56 -8.72
N TYR A 70 6.46 -18.05 -8.45
CA TYR A 70 7.70 -18.79 -8.66
C TYR A 70 7.68 -19.87 -7.56
N VAL A 71 7.30 -21.13 -7.79
CA VAL A 71 7.97 -22.09 -8.66
C VAL A 71 6.98 -23.20 -9.03
N ALA A 72 6.29 -23.06 -10.17
CA ALA A 72 5.63 -24.17 -10.86
C ALA A 72 6.63 -25.03 -11.68
N PHE A 73 7.90 -25.13 -11.26
CA PHE A 73 8.94 -25.92 -11.93
C PHE A 73 9.31 -27.17 -11.13
N GLY A 74 8.43 -28.17 -11.15
CA GLY A 74 8.66 -29.42 -10.44
C GLY A 74 8.05 -30.69 -11.03
N LYS A 75 7.34 -30.62 -12.18
CA LYS A 75 6.71 -31.81 -12.79
C LYS A 75 7.45 -32.36 -14.01
N LYS A 76 8.76 -32.64 -13.92
CA LYS A 76 9.45 -33.44 -14.97
C LYS A 76 10.55 -34.39 -14.45
N LYS A 77 10.32 -35.16 -13.37
CA LYS A 77 11.20 -36.32 -13.05
C LYS A 77 10.45 -37.53 -12.47
N LYS A 78 9.42 -38.06 -13.16
CA LYS A 78 8.84 -39.38 -12.82
C LYS A 78 8.60 -40.37 -13.98
N LYS A 79 9.00 -40.08 -15.22
CA LYS A 79 8.80 -41.02 -16.36
C LYS A 79 10.05 -41.72 -16.91
N LYS A 80 11.28 -41.36 -16.51
CA LYS A 80 12.51 -42.02 -17.06
C LYS A 80 13.09 -43.17 -16.21
N LYS A 81 12.68 -43.38 -14.95
CA LYS A 81 13.20 -44.52 -14.13
C LYS A 81 12.50 -45.86 -14.34
N LYS A 82 11.29 -45.91 -14.92
CA LYS A 82 10.59 -47.20 -15.21
C LYS A 82 11.07 -47.90 -16.49
N LYS A 83 11.79 -47.23 -17.39
CA LYS A 83 12.32 -47.85 -18.62
C LYS A 83 13.73 -48.47 -18.48
N LYS A 84 14.48 -48.16 -17.41
CA LYS A 84 15.80 -48.78 -17.18
C LYS A 84 15.78 -50.05 -16.32
N LYS A 85 14.72 -50.30 -15.53
CA LYS A 85 14.63 -51.53 -14.70
C LYS A 85 14.08 -52.78 -15.43
N LYS A 86 13.80 -52.72 -16.73
CA LYS A 86 13.31 -53.87 -17.52
C LYS A 86 14.33 -54.44 -18.52
N LYS A 87 15.57 -53.94 -18.55
CA LYS A 87 16.60 -54.43 -19.50
C LYS A 87 17.74 -55.23 -18.87
N ASP A 88 17.81 -55.31 -17.54
CA ASP A 88 18.91 -55.97 -16.84
C ASP A 88 18.37 -57.13 -15.97
N SER A 89 17.62 -58.07 -16.56
CA SER A 89 17.28 -59.36 -15.93
C SER A 89 18.08 -60.45 -16.63
N PRO A 90 18.87 -61.25 -15.90
CA PRO A 90 19.89 -62.11 -16.48
C PRO A 90 19.27 -63.41 -16.98
N TYR A 91 19.67 -63.82 -18.18
CA TYR A 91 20.28 -65.15 -18.33
C TYR A 91 21.78 -64.92 -18.36
#